data_AF-A0A533XLF9-F1
#
_entry.id   AF-A0A533XLF9-F1
#
_cell.length_a   1.000
_cell.length_b   1.000
_cell.length_c   1.000
_cell.angle_alpha   90.00
_cell.angle_beta   90.00
_cell.angle_gamma   90.00
#
_symmetry.space_group_name_H-M   'P 1'
#
loop_
_entity.id
_entity.type
_entity.pdbx_description
1 polymer ?
#
loop_
_entity_poly.entity_id
_entity_poly.type
_entity_poly.pdbx_seq_one_letter_code
_entity_poly.pdbx_strand_id
1 'polypeptide(L)' 'MPNTTRIAIIGSGTGGYVAAIRAAQLGAQVTLVESAVVGGLCLN' A
#
# COMPACT_ATOMS: atom_id res chain seq x y z
N MET A 1 3.45 -3.13 -21.79
CA MET A 1 4.12 -2.71 -20.55
C MET A 1 4.97 -3.88 -20.10
N PRO A 2 6.28 -3.73 -19.81
CA PRO A 2 7.08 -4.82 -19.25
C PRO A 2 6.40 -5.35 -17.98
N ASN A 3 6.70 -6.59 -17.59
CA ASN A 3 6.13 -7.32 -16.45
C ASN A 3 6.05 -6.51 -15.12
N THR A 4 5.01 -5.67 -14.98
CA THR A 4 4.78 -4.89 -13.76
C THR A 4 4.46 -5.82 -12.59
N THR A 5 5.27 -5.75 -11.54
CA THR A 5 5.03 -6.46 -10.28
C THR A 5 3.71 -6.01 -9.68
N ARG A 6 2.83 -6.96 -9.37
CA ARG A 6 1.54 -6.69 -8.72
C ARG A 6 1.64 -7.00 -7.23
N ILE A 7 1.26 -6.04 -6.39
CA ILE A 7 1.35 -6.16 -4.94
C ILE A 7 -0.01 -5.85 -4.33
N ALA A 8 -0.54 -6.78 -3.52
CA ALA A 8 -1.70 -6.55 -2.70
C ALA A 8 -1.26 -6.32 -1.25
N ILE A 9 -1.76 -5.25 -0.62
CA ILE A 9 -1.47 -4.88 0.77
C ILE A 9 -2.79 -4.83 1.53
N ILE A 10 -2.89 -5.56 2.63
CA ILE A 10 -4.07 -5.59 3.51
C ILE A 10 -3.70 -4.84 4.78
N GLY A 11 -4.42 -3.75 5.04
CA GLY A 11 -4.16 -2.81 6.14
C GLY A 11 -3.35 -1.60 5.69
N SER A 12 -3.82 -0.42 6.10
CA SER A 12 -3.27 0.90 5.74
C SER A 12 -2.64 1.64 6.93
N GLY A 13 -2.23 0.91 7.97
CA GLY A 13 -1.41 1.45 9.05
C GLY A 13 -0.09 2.04 8.55
N THR A 14 0.71 2.62 9.45
CA THR A 14 2.00 3.26 9.12
C THR A 14 2.93 2.41 8.25
N GLY A 15 2.97 1.10 8.45
CA GLY A 15 3.72 0.20 7.56
C GLY A 15 3.06 0.00 6.20
N GLY A 16 1.74 -0.21 6.17
CA GLY A 16 0.98 -0.61 4.99
C GLY A 16 0.89 0.48 3.93
N TYR A 17 0.49 1.70 4.30
CA TYR A 17 0.36 2.77 3.32
C TYR A 17 1.73 3.27 2.82
N VAL A 18 2.77 3.28 3.67
CA VAL A 18 4.13 3.65 3.27
C VAL A 18 4.72 2.60 2.32
N ALA A 19 4.52 1.31 2.59
CA ALA A 19 4.92 0.24 1.69
C ALA A 19 4.22 0.36 0.32
N ALA A 20 2.93 0.69 0.32
CA ALA A 20 2.16 0.90 -0.90
C ALA A 20 2.73 2.05 -1.75
N ILE A 21 2.98 3.20 -1.12
CA ILE A 21 3.57 4.36 -1.79
C ILE A 21 4.94 4.00 -2.36
N ARG A 22 5.80 3.34 -1.57
CA ARG A 22 7.15 3.01 -2.01
C ARG A 22 7.16 2.00 -3.15
N ALA A 23 6.29 0.99 -3.10
CA ALA A 23 6.11 0.03 -4.17
C ALA A 23 5.64 0.68 -5.47
N ALA A 24 4.68 1.60 -5.40
CA ALA A 24 4.20 2.35 -6.55
C ALA A 24 5.30 3.22 -7.18
N GLN A 25 6.12 3.90 -6.35
CA GLN A 25 7.29 4.66 -6.81
C GLN A 25 8.34 3.80 -7.52
N LEU A 26 8.47 2.53 -7.13
CA LEU A 26 9.37 1.56 -7.77
C LEU A 26 8.77 0.92 -9.03
N GLY A 27 7.58 1.36 -9.47
CA GLY A 27 6.93 0.90 -10.69
C GLY A 27 6.08 -0.35 -10.53
N ALA A 28 5.75 -0.76 -9.30
CA ALA A 28 4.78 -1.82 -9.05
C ALA A 28 3.34 -1.31 -9.20
N GLN A 29 2.45 -2.20 -9.64
CA GLN A 29 1.00 -1.97 -9.56
C GLN A 29 0.53 -2.43 -8.17
N VAL A 30 0.03 -1.49 -7.37
CA VAL A 30 -0.31 -1.75 -5.97
C VAL A 30 -1.82 -1.66 -5.76
N THR A 31 -2.37 -2.65 -5.08
CA THR A 31 -3.73 -2.63 -4.53
C THR A 31 -3.62 -2.61 -3.01
N LEU A 32 -4.05 -1.52 -2.37
CA LEU A 32 -4.14 -1.44 -0.91
C LEU A 32 -5.61 -1.55 -0.49
N VAL A 33 -5.89 -2.39 0.50
CA VAL A 33 -7.24 -2.61 1.03
C VAL A 33 -7.24 -2.29 2.52
N GLU A 34 -8.14 -1.42 2.94
CA GLU A 34 -8.39 -1.05 4.33
C GLU A 34 -9.89 -1.16 4.61
N SER A 35 -10.24 -1.67 5.79
CA SER A 35 -11.63 -1.79 6.24
C SER A 35 -12.08 -0.61 7.11
N ALA A 36 -11.14 0.13 7.70
CA ALA A 36 -11.38 1.27 8.58
C ALA A 36 -10.76 2.56 8.02
N VAL A 37 -10.05 3.34 8.86
CA VAL A 37 -9.47 4.64 8.50
C VAL A 37 -8.02 4.48 8.05
N VAL A 38 -7.66 5.18 6.97
CA VAL A 38 -6.28 5.23 6.47
C VAL A 38 -5.33 5.77 7.52
N GLY A 39 -4.17 5.14 7.66
CA GLY A 39 -3.16 5.49 8.66
C GLY A 39 -3.20 4.60 9.91
N GLY A 40 -4.29 3.83 10.12
CA GLY A 40 -4.44 2.90 11.23
C GLY A 40 -4.29 3.57 12.61
N LEU A 41 -4.01 2.75 13.64
CA LEU A 41 -3.99 3.21 15.04
C LEU A 41 -2.92 4.28 15.33
N CYS A 42 -1.77 4.25 14.67
CA CYS A 42 -0.68 5.18 15.02
C CYS A 42 -0.95 6.63 14.57
N LEU A 43 -1.83 6.83 13.60
CA LEU A 43 -2.07 8.14 12.96
C LEU A 43 -3.49 8.68 13.19
N ASN A 44 -4.37 7.89 13.81
CA ASN A 44 -5.74 8.25 14.14
C ASN A 44 -5.97 8.10 15.64
#